data_AF-A0A9E0SJ48-F1
#
_entry.id   AF-A0A9E0SJ48-F1
#
_cell.length_a   1.000
_cell.length_b   1.000
_cell.length_c   1.000
_cell.angle_alpha   90.00
_cell.angle_beta   90.00
_cell.angle_gamma   90.00
#
_symmetry.space_group_name_H-M   'P 1'
#
loop_
_entity.id
_entity.type
_entity.pdbx_description
1 polymer ?
#
loop_
_entity_poly.entity_id
_entity_poly.type
_entity_poly.pdbx_seq_one_letter_code
_entity_poly.pdbx_strand_id
1 'polypeptide(L)'
;MSLALASPAFGPSSRRQLLAVTLLVVLLHALLLFGLPRLGRIVSAGQNTPAFETRLIAPPAPTPADTPRAPEAPPAPAPPPAPAAKRAPVDRTPARPRPSSKPRPAPAGADTATPAEPSLFTVKSPVGFGGGSLAVAITPPLSDTQADVVLAFEQAQDGAPPVRIPRASWLSYQTTGVIGGQPLDTTTTLNWRQDGRWYDAEWRLFTNQTGDRTRITTGLLTPQGLAPVSARLGYESVPSRFDYDARRVHFGASDTSARLKPGMQDRVGALLQLGSLLAGDPARYPQGSVIEMPAAHERGPGQWRFAVLADEDVSVLGGKSVPTVRLLHTPDDAQDARIEVWLGRSLDYLPARLTITEPNGDRVDSTLSTAIAQPTPTPSAATAVPVTPPR
;
A
#
# COMPACT_ATOMS: atom_id res chain seq x y z
N MET A 1 22.22 -19.99 -62.08
CA MET A 1 20.89 -20.05 -62.75
C MET A 1 19.88 -19.39 -61.83
N SER A 2 19.24 -18.34 -62.33
CA SER A 2 18.38 -17.41 -61.60
C SER A 2 17.06 -18.04 -61.17
N LEU A 3 16.66 -17.85 -59.91
CA LEU A 3 15.29 -18.08 -59.45
C LEU A 3 14.45 -16.82 -59.78
N ALA A 4 13.53 -16.97 -60.73
CA ALA A 4 12.54 -15.98 -61.08
C ALA A 4 11.51 -15.85 -59.95
N LEU A 5 11.35 -14.65 -59.38
CA LEU A 5 10.20 -14.33 -58.53
C LEU A 5 8.96 -14.18 -59.41
N ALA A 6 7.97 -15.04 -59.21
CA ALA A 6 6.64 -14.87 -59.78
C ALA A 6 5.93 -13.71 -59.06
N SER A 7 5.69 -12.61 -59.78
CA SER A 7 4.83 -11.53 -59.30
C SER A 7 3.37 -12.01 -59.26
N PRO A 8 2.64 -11.81 -58.15
CA PRO A 8 1.24 -12.19 -58.09
C PRO A 8 0.40 -11.32 -59.03
N ALA A 9 -0.27 -11.96 -59.99
CA ALA A 9 -1.24 -11.32 -60.87
C ALA A 9 -2.54 -11.07 -60.10
N PHE A 10 -2.71 -9.87 -59.56
CA PHE A 10 -3.98 -9.44 -58.96
C PHE A 10 -5.06 -9.32 -60.03
N GLY A 11 -6.15 -10.07 -59.88
CA GLY A 11 -7.31 -9.99 -60.77
C GLY A 11 -7.92 -8.58 -60.85
N PRO A 12 -8.65 -8.26 -61.93
CA PRO A 12 -9.14 -6.90 -62.19
C PRO A 12 -10.07 -6.34 -61.09
N SER A 13 -10.72 -7.21 -60.30
CA SER A 13 -11.53 -6.83 -59.13
C SER A 13 -10.70 -6.34 -57.94
N SER A 14 -9.55 -6.98 -57.68
CA SER A 14 -8.66 -6.66 -56.55
C SER A 14 -7.97 -5.30 -56.75
N ARG A 15 -7.59 -4.96 -58.00
CA ARG A 15 -7.06 -3.63 -58.33
C ARG A 15 -8.10 -2.53 -58.15
N ARG A 16 -9.36 -2.79 -58.49
CA ARG A 16 -10.47 -1.84 -58.28
C ARG A 16 -10.77 -1.63 -56.80
N GLN A 17 -10.70 -2.68 -55.99
CA GLN A 17 -10.87 -2.59 -54.53
C GLN A 17 -9.73 -1.80 -53.87
N LEU A 18 -8.48 -2.08 -54.25
CA LEU A 18 -7.32 -1.32 -53.76
C LEU A 18 -7.42 0.16 -54.15
N LEU A 19 -7.76 0.48 -55.40
CA LEU A 19 -7.97 1.86 -55.82
C LEU A 19 -9.11 2.53 -55.06
N ALA A 20 -10.23 1.83 -54.83
CA ALA A 20 -11.35 2.38 -54.07
C ALA A 20 -10.98 2.69 -52.61
N VAL A 21 -10.23 1.80 -51.95
CA VAL A 21 -9.77 2.01 -50.57
C VAL A 21 -8.77 3.16 -50.50
N THR A 22 -7.79 3.22 -51.41
CA THR A 22 -6.81 4.31 -51.43
C THR A 22 -7.50 5.66 -51.68
N LEU A 23 -8.48 5.71 -52.59
CA LEU A 23 -9.22 6.94 -52.90
C LEU A 23 -10.11 7.36 -51.72
N LEU A 24 -10.72 6.40 -51.01
CA LEU A 24 -11.46 6.65 -49.76
C LEU A 24 -10.55 7.24 -48.67
N VAL A 25 -9.36 6.67 -48.47
CA VAL A 25 -8.40 7.15 -47.46
C VAL A 25 -7.90 8.55 -47.80
N VAL A 26 -7.60 8.83 -49.07
CA VAL A 26 -7.20 10.17 -49.52
C VAL A 26 -8.33 11.17 -49.35
N LEU A 27 -9.58 10.80 -49.67
CA LEU A 27 -10.75 11.66 -49.47
C LEU A 27 -10.97 11.98 -47.98
N LEU A 28 -10.75 11.00 -47.10
CA LEU A 28 -10.87 11.17 -45.65
C LEU A 28 -9.77 12.10 -45.09
N HIS A 29 -8.54 11.97 -45.57
CA HIS A 29 -7.44 12.86 -45.21
C HIS A 29 -7.68 14.28 -45.75
N ALA A 30 -8.23 14.41 -46.96
CA ALA A 30 -8.60 15.71 -47.51
C ALA A 30 -9.74 16.37 -46.71
N LEU A 31 -10.71 15.59 -46.23
CA LEU A 31 -11.77 16.09 -45.34
C LEU A 31 -11.18 16.59 -44.01
N LEU A 32 -10.26 15.84 -43.41
CA LEU A 32 -9.57 16.24 -42.16
C LEU A 32 -8.71 17.49 -42.32
N LEU A 33 -7.99 17.61 -43.43
CA LEU A 33 -7.05 18.72 -43.67
C LEU A 33 -7.73 19.99 -44.21
N PHE A 34 -8.81 19.85 -44.99
CA PHE A 34 -9.43 20.97 -45.71
C PHE A 34 -10.90 21.23 -45.36
N GLY A 35 -11.56 20.41 -44.53
CA GLY A 35 -13.02 20.50 -44.38
C GLY A 35 -13.64 20.02 -43.06
N LEU A 36 -13.77 20.95 -42.11
CA LEU A 36 -15.01 21.25 -41.37
C LEU A 36 -14.87 22.64 -40.72
N PRO A 37 -15.06 23.75 -41.46
CA PRO A 37 -14.82 25.11 -40.96
C PRO A 37 -15.90 25.63 -39.97
N ARG A 38 -16.56 24.78 -39.19
CA ARG A 38 -17.62 25.17 -38.24
C ARG A 38 -17.69 24.42 -36.89
N LEU A 39 -16.64 23.69 -36.47
CA LEU A 39 -16.56 23.21 -35.06
C LEU A 39 -15.62 24.02 -34.15
N GLY A 40 -14.82 24.94 -34.71
CA GLY A 40 -13.91 25.80 -33.94
C GLY A 40 -14.59 26.85 -33.03
N ARG A 41 -15.92 27.00 -33.06
CA ARG A 41 -16.65 27.97 -32.21
C ARG A 41 -17.27 27.40 -30.94
N ILE A 42 -17.26 26.09 -30.72
CA ILE A 42 -17.75 25.49 -29.46
C ILE A 42 -16.58 25.21 -28.49
N VAL A 43 -15.34 25.11 -29.00
CA VAL A 43 -14.15 24.84 -28.17
C VAL A 43 -13.54 26.12 -27.57
N SER A 44 -13.83 27.31 -28.12
CA SER A 44 -13.33 28.58 -27.56
C SER A 44 -14.21 29.20 -26.47
N ALA A 45 -15.37 28.62 -26.12
CA ALA A 45 -16.22 29.11 -25.04
C ALA A 45 -15.79 28.63 -23.64
N GLY A 46 -14.76 27.78 -23.54
CA GLY A 46 -14.25 27.24 -22.27
C GLY A 46 -12.94 27.84 -21.78
N GLN A 47 -12.25 28.67 -22.58
CA GLN A 47 -11.04 29.36 -22.14
C GLN A 47 -11.39 30.71 -21.53
N ASN A 48 -12.01 30.67 -20.34
CA ASN A 48 -11.93 31.78 -19.40
C ASN A 48 -10.52 31.75 -18.80
N THR A 49 -9.55 32.33 -19.51
CA THR A 49 -8.25 32.65 -18.95
C THR A 49 -8.49 33.65 -17.82
N PRO A 50 -8.20 33.34 -16.54
CA PRO A 50 -8.12 34.40 -15.55
C PRO A 50 -6.94 35.27 -15.96
N ALA A 51 -7.24 36.46 -16.49
CA ALA A 51 -6.23 37.50 -16.61
C ALA A 51 -5.71 37.78 -15.19
N PHE A 52 -4.42 37.60 -14.97
CA PHE A 52 -3.74 38.06 -13.77
C PHE A 52 -3.80 39.59 -13.76
N GLU A 53 -4.80 40.15 -13.07
CA GLU A 53 -4.86 41.58 -12.78
C GLU A 53 -3.97 41.86 -11.56
N THR A 54 -2.70 42.13 -11.81
CA THR A 54 -1.75 42.56 -10.77
C THR A 54 -2.06 44.00 -10.38
N ARG A 55 -2.95 44.20 -9.42
CA ARG A 55 -3.14 45.52 -8.80
C ARG A 55 -2.03 45.73 -7.77
N LEU A 56 -1.15 46.69 -8.03
CA LEU A 56 -0.14 47.15 -7.09
C LEU A 56 -0.84 47.81 -5.90
N ILE A 57 -0.91 47.14 -4.75
CA ILE A 57 -1.35 47.76 -3.50
C ILE A 57 -0.15 48.52 -2.95
N ALA A 58 -0.19 49.84 -3.03
CA ALA A 58 0.75 50.69 -2.30
C ALA A 58 0.51 50.48 -0.79
N PRO A 59 1.54 50.13 0.01
CA PRO A 59 1.42 50.10 1.45
C PRO A 59 0.99 51.48 1.99
N PRO A 60 0.10 51.57 2.97
CA PRO A 60 -0.15 52.84 3.65
C PRO A 60 1.16 53.36 4.25
N ALA A 61 1.42 54.65 4.06
CA ALA A 61 2.60 55.32 4.60
C ALA A 61 2.69 55.09 6.12
N PRO A 62 3.89 54.79 6.66
CA PRO A 62 4.05 54.64 8.10
C PRO A 62 3.68 55.95 8.78
N THR A 63 2.66 55.89 9.65
CA THR A 63 2.36 56.95 10.59
C THR A 63 3.60 57.17 11.47
N PRO A 64 4.02 58.42 11.72
CA PRO A 64 5.14 58.71 12.61
C PRO A 64 4.93 58.02 13.95
N ALA A 65 5.96 57.31 14.40
CA ALA A 65 5.97 56.63 15.68
C ALA A 65 5.75 57.64 16.82
N ASP A 66 4.64 57.48 17.53
CA ASP A 66 4.53 58.00 18.89
C ASP A 66 5.64 57.39 19.75
N THR A 67 6.20 58.26 20.57
CA THR A 67 7.36 58.07 21.44
C THR A 67 7.25 56.79 22.28
N PRO A 68 8.35 56.03 22.51
CA PRO A 68 8.30 54.85 23.36
C PRO A 68 7.88 55.18 24.79
N ARG A 69 6.70 54.72 25.20
CA ARG A 69 6.30 54.63 26.60
C ARG A 69 7.09 53.49 27.25
N ALA A 70 7.72 53.77 28.38
CA ALA A 70 8.50 52.82 29.17
C ALA A 70 7.70 51.55 29.48
N PRO A 71 8.32 50.35 29.51
CA PRO A 71 7.63 49.11 29.86
C PRO A 71 7.18 49.13 31.32
N GLU A 72 5.88 48.96 31.54
CA GLU A 72 5.32 48.67 32.85
C GLU A 72 5.65 47.21 33.22
N ALA A 73 6.15 47.00 34.43
CA ALA A 73 6.67 45.72 34.90
C ALA A 73 5.56 44.67 35.06
N PRO A 74 5.79 43.39 34.71
CA PRO A 74 4.85 42.32 34.97
C PRO A 74 4.70 42.05 36.48
N PRO A 75 3.48 41.73 36.98
CA PRO A 75 3.27 41.40 38.39
C PRO A 75 3.93 40.06 38.73
N ALA A 76 4.52 40.00 39.93
CA ALA A 76 5.26 38.86 40.44
C ALA A 76 4.38 37.60 40.63
N PRO A 77 4.92 36.40 40.36
CA PRO A 77 4.21 35.13 40.60
C PRO A 77 4.10 34.82 42.10
N ALA A 78 2.92 34.35 42.53
CA ALA A 78 2.67 33.90 43.89
C ALA A 78 3.45 32.60 44.22
N PRO A 79 3.91 32.42 45.46
CA PRO A 79 4.71 31.25 45.85
C PRO A 79 3.86 29.97 46.02
N PRO A 80 4.45 28.78 45.82
CA PRO A 80 3.76 27.50 45.92
C PRO A 80 3.55 27.07 47.39
N PRO A 81 2.47 26.32 47.71
CA PRO A 81 2.29 25.76 49.04
C PRO A 81 3.16 24.51 49.26
N ALA A 82 3.85 24.48 50.40
CA ALA A 82 4.59 23.33 50.92
C ALA A 82 3.67 22.36 51.71
N PRO A 83 4.07 21.10 51.90
CA PRO A 83 3.17 19.98 52.22
C PRO A 83 2.93 19.80 53.72
N ALA A 84 1.69 19.48 54.11
CA ALA A 84 1.35 19.09 55.47
C ALA A 84 1.23 17.57 55.64
N ALA A 85 1.86 17.09 56.71
CA ALA A 85 2.09 15.70 57.04
C ALA A 85 0.87 14.94 57.58
N LYS A 86 1.00 13.60 57.50
CA LYS A 86 0.12 12.55 58.01
C LYS A 86 -0.35 12.76 59.46
N ARG A 87 -1.63 12.48 59.73
CA ARG A 87 -2.10 11.89 61.00
C ARG A 87 -3.18 10.84 60.72
N ALA A 88 -3.06 9.73 61.46
CA ALA A 88 -3.93 8.56 61.44
C ALA A 88 -4.98 8.65 62.60
N PRO A 89 -5.70 7.56 62.95
CA PRO A 89 -7.14 7.39 62.72
C PRO A 89 -7.98 7.46 64.01
N VAL A 90 -9.31 7.56 63.89
CA VAL A 90 -10.23 7.36 65.03
C VAL A 90 -11.37 6.42 64.64
N ASP A 91 -11.46 5.32 65.37
CA ASP A 91 -12.56 4.36 65.45
C ASP A 91 -13.85 4.98 66.01
N ARG A 92 -15.01 4.49 65.55
CA ARG A 92 -15.97 3.70 66.36
C ARG A 92 -17.29 3.43 65.61
N THR A 93 -17.62 2.14 65.58
CA THR A 93 -18.88 1.41 65.27
C THR A 93 -20.02 1.83 66.25
N PRO A 94 -21.27 1.28 66.27
CA PRO A 94 -21.88 0.21 65.45
C PRO A 94 -23.38 0.37 65.06
N ALA A 95 -23.92 -0.53 64.23
CA ALA A 95 -25.21 -1.21 64.50
C ALA A 95 -25.44 -2.42 63.59
N ARG A 96 -25.81 -3.55 64.20
CA ARG A 96 -26.44 -4.73 63.57
C ARG A 96 -27.65 -5.11 64.44
N PRO A 97 -28.70 -5.75 63.88
CA PRO A 97 -28.99 -7.13 64.31
C PRO A 97 -29.23 -8.15 63.17
N ARG A 98 -29.15 -9.42 63.56
CA ARG A 98 -29.13 -10.75 62.88
C ARG A 98 -30.56 -11.27 62.52
N PRO A 99 -30.80 -12.55 62.13
CA PRO A 99 -30.08 -13.58 61.32
C PRO A 99 -31.01 -14.43 60.37
N SER A 100 -30.44 -15.53 59.80
CA SER A 100 -31.08 -16.74 59.20
C SER A 100 -31.19 -16.68 57.66
N SER A 101 -30.82 -17.68 56.84
CA SER A 101 -30.84 -19.15 56.98
C SER A 101 -29.83 -19.87 56.05
N LYS A 102 -29.50 -21.12 56.41
CA LYS A 102 -28.86 -22.23 55.62
C LYS A 102 -29.80 -22.72 54.46
N PRO A 103 -29.49 -23.78 53.64
CA PRO A 103 -28.23 -24.48 53.28
C PRO A 103 -28.06 -24.85 51.76
N ARG A 104 -26.87 -25.39 51.41
CA ARG A 104 -26.48 -26.30 50.29
C ARG A 104 -27.56 -27.38 49.95
N PRO A 105 -27.72 -27.98 48.74
CA PRO A 105 -26.67 -28.55 47.85
C PRO A 105 -26.86 -28.48 46.31
N ALA A 106 -25.79 -28.84 45.59
CA ALA A 106 -25.78 -29.14 44.16
C ALA A 106 -26.42 -30.50 43.85
N PRO A 107 -26.91 -30.69 42.60
CA PRO A 107 -26.37 -31.79 41.81
C PRO A 107 -26.12 -31.44 40.33
N ALA A 108 -25.48 -32.39 39.66
CA ALA A 108 -24.98 -32.38 38.30
C ALA A 108 -26.04 -32.51 37.20
N GLY A 109 -25.64 -32.12 35.98
CA GLY A 109 -26.06 -32.73 34.73
C GLY A 109 -27.15 -32.00 33.96
N ALA A 110 -26.80 -31.41 32.82
CA ALA A 110 -27.36 -31.70 31.50
C ALA A 110 -26.94 -30.62 30.50
N ASP A 111 -26.24 -31.07 29.47
CA ASP A 111 -26.02 -30.34 28.23
C ASP A 111 -27.34 -29.78 27.69
N THR A 112 -27.34 -28.48 27.36
CA THR A 112 -28.23 -27.96 26.34
C THR A 112 -27.49 -26.86 25.59
N ALA A 113 -27.02 -27.23 24.41
CA ALA A 113 -26.49 -26.33 23.40
C ALA A 113 -27.55 -25.28 23.03
N THR A 114 -27.17 -24.01 23.02
CA THR A 114 -27.86 -22.94 22.31
C THR A 114 -26.86 -22.34 21.30
N PRO A 115 -27.30 -21.97 20.09
CA PRO A 115 -26.48 -22.00 18.88
C PRO A 115 -25.42 -20.90 18.88
N ALA A 116 -24.17 -21.29 18.64
CA ALA A 116 -23.12 -20.39 18.22
C ALA A 116 -23.44 -19.90 16.79
N GLU A 117 -23.40 -18.59 16.59
CA GLU A 117 -23.39 -17.98 15.27
C GLU A 117 -22.20 -18.51 14.46
N PRO A 118 -22.36 -18.74 13.14
CA PRO A 118 -21.31 -19.30 12.31
C PRO A 118 -20.18 -18.27 12.12
N SER A 119 -19.05 -18.52 12.78
CA SER A 119 -17.79 -17.80 12.54
C SER A 119 -17.30 -18.05 11.10
N LEU A 120 -17.11 -16.98 10.34
CA LEU A 120 -16.65 -16.98 8.94
C LEU A 120 -15.19 -17.46 8.74
N PHE A 121 -14.53 -17.94 9.80
CA PHE A 121 -13.14 -18.41 9.76
C PHE A 121 -12.96 -19.85 10.22
N THR A 122 -14.03 -20.64 10.35
CA THR A 122 -13.92 -22.08 10.61
C THR A 122 -13.67 -22.83 9.30
N VAL A 123 -12.52 -23.48 9.18
CA VAL A 123 -12.16 -24.35 8.06
C VAL A 123 -13.05 -25.59 8.09
N LYS A 124 -14.06 -25.65 7.22
CA LYS A 124 -14.64 -26.93 6.79
C LYS A 124 -13.64 -27.55 5.81
N SER A 125 -13.02 -28.67 6.18
CA SER A 125 -12.30 -29.51 5.22
C SER A 125 -13.29 -29.96 4.14
N PRO A 126 -13.07 -29.63 2.85
CA PRO A 126 -13.95 -30.13 1.81
C PRO A 126 -13.61 -31.60 1.55
N VAL A 127 -14.55 -32.48 1.92
CA VAL A 127 -14.64 -33.79 1.26
C VAL A 127 -15.36 -33.58 -0.06
N GLY A 128 -14.68 -33.84 -1.18
CA GLY A 128 -15.27 -34.18 -2.48
C GLY A 128 -15.62 -33.02 -3.43
N PHE A 129 -14.72 -32.73 -4.37
CA PHE A 129 -14.77 -32.96 -5.83
C PHE A 129 -13.68 -32.06 -6.46
N GLY A 130 -12.81 -32.64 -7.29
CA GLY A 130 -11.53 -32.05 -7.72
C GLY A 130 -11.66 -30.65 -8.32
N GLY A 131 -11.06 -29.67 -7.63
CA GLY A 131 -10.97 -28.27 -8.06
C GLY A 131 -10.41 -27.34 -6.99
N GLY A 132 -9.72 -27.86 -5.96
CA GLY A 132 -8.96 -27.01 -5.06
C GLY A 132 -7.81 -26.41 -5.85
N SER A 133 -7.85 -25.09 -6.09
CA SER A 133 -6.72 -24.37 -6.67
C SER A 133 -5.51 -24.60 -5.77
N LEU A 134 -4.59 -25.45 -6.22
CA LEU A 134 -3.35 -25.71 -5.50
C LEU A 134 -2.58 -24.40 -5.39
N ALA A 135 -1.97 -24.17 -4.23
CA ALA A 135 -1.11 -23.00 -4.06
C ALA A 135 0.02 -23.06 -5.10
N VAL A 136 0.08 -22.06 -5.98
CA VAL A 136 1.16 -21.94 -6.97
C VAL A 136 2.44 -21.62 -6.21
N ALA A 137 3.50 -22.41 -6.41
CA ALA A 137 4.80 -22.16 -5.79
C ALA A 137 5.38 -20.81 -6.25
N ILE A 138 6.10 -20.12 -5.36
CA ILE A 138 6.85 -18.93 -5.71
C ILE A 138 8.18 -19.38 -6.30
N THR A 139 8.52 -18.89 -7.49
CA THR A 139 9.83 -19.17 -8.11
C THR A 139 10.90 -18.33 -7.40
N PRO A 140 11.91 -18.94 -6.76
CA PRO A 140 12.96 -18.19 -6.07
C PRO A 140 13.73 -17.27 -7.03
N PRO A 141 13.82 -15.96 -6.75
CA PRO A 141 14.59 -15.01 -7.57
C PRO A 141 16.11 -15.10 -7.33
N LEU A 142 16.55 -15.75 -6.25
CA LEU A 142 17.96 -15.92 -5.91
C LEU A 142 18.26 -17.38 -5.52
N SER A 143 19.54 -17.76 -5.57
CA SER A 143 20.04 -19.01 -4.98
C SER A 143 20.00 -18.99 -3.45
N ASP A 144 20.08 -20.17 -2.81
CA ASP A 144 20.11 -20.29 -1.35
C ASP A 144 21.25 -19.50 -0.72
N THR A 145 22.46 -19.58 -1.29
CA THR A 145 23.64 -18.85 -0.80
C THR A 145 23.45 -17.33 -0.87
N GLN A 146 22.77 -16.84 -1.92
CA GLN A 146 22.46 -15.42 -2.04
C GLN A 146 21.36 -15.00 -1.05
N ALA A 147 20.37 -15.87 -0.79
CA ALA A 147 19.37 -15.62 0.23
C ALA A 147 19.98 -15.54 1.64
N ASP A 148 21.02 -16.33 1.94
CA ASP A 148 21.75 -16.24 3.21
C ASP A 148 22.48 -14.90 3.36
N VAL A 149 23.02 -14.34 2.27
CA VAL A 149 23.59 -12.97 2.27
C VAL A 149 22.53 -11.93 2.61
N VAL A 150 21.31 -12.06 2.05
CA VAL A 150 20.18 -11.17 2.35
C VAL A 150 19.82 -11.25 3.83
N LEU A 151 19.68 -12.46 4.38
CA LEU A 151 19.37 -12.67 5.80
C LEU A 151 20.43 -12.05 6.71
N ALA A 152 21.71 -12.30 6.44
CA ALA A 152 22.80 -11.73 7.22
C ALA A 152 22.85 -10.19 7.13
N PHE A 153 22.56 -9.62 5.97
CA PHE A 153 22.53 -8.17 5.76
C PHE A 153 21.39 -7.51 6.56
N GLU A 154 20.19 -8.07 6.54
CA GLU A 154 19.03 -7.53 7.26
C GLU A 154 19.15 -7.75 8.78
N GLN A 155 19.76 -8.86 9.22
CA GLN A 155 20.01 -9.15 10.63
C GLN A 155 21.06 -8.26 11.29
N ALA A 156 21.85 -7.51 10.51
CA ALA A 156 22.83 -6.58 11.05
C ALA A 156 22.19 -5.38 11.80
N GLN A 157 20.86 -5.23 11.78
CA GLN A 157 20.15 -4.27 12.62
C GLN A 157 19.83 -4.84 14.02
N ASP A 158 20.58 -4.39 15.02
CA ASP A 158 20.28 -4.67 16.41
C ASP A 158 18.93 -4.06 16.84
N GLY A 159 18.15 -4.82 17.61
CA GLY A 159 16.91 -4.33 18.23
C GLY A 159 15.75 -4.09 17.27
N ALA A 160 15.77 -4.73 16.09
CA ALA A 160 14.68 -4.65 15.13
C ALA A 160 13.33 -5.01 15.77
N PRO A 161 12.25 -4.27 15.46
CA PRO A 161 10.92 -4.58 15.98
C PRO A 161 10.43 -5.96 15.54
N PRO A 162 9.66 -6.66 16.39
CA PRO A 162 9.02 -7.89 15.98
C PRO A 162 8.05 -7.62 14.83
N VAL A 163 7.97 -8.55 13.90
CA VAL A 163 7.05 -8.50 12.76
C VAL A 163 6.16 -9.74 12.75
N ARG A 164 4.94 -9.58 12.25
CA ARG A 164 4.04 -10.69 11.94
C ARG A 164 3.56 -10.54 10.50
N ILE A 165 4.09 -11.37 9.60
CA ILE A 165 3.77 -11.33 8.18
C ILE A 165 2.28 -11.67 7.95
N PRO A 166 1.52 -10.88 7.17
CA PRO A 166 0.13 -11.17 6.87
C PRO A 166 -0.01 -12.46 6.07
N ARG A 167 -1.14 -13.16 6.25
CA ARG A 167 -1.46 -14.35 5.46
C ARG A 167 -1.55 -14.01 3.97
N ALA A 168 -1.11 -14.93 3.11
CA ALA A 168 -1.31 -14.81 1.67
C ALA A 168 -2.78 -14.50 1.37
N SER A 169 -3.04 -13.52 0.51
CA SER A 169 -4.39 -13.01 0.27
C SER A 169 -4.50 -12.36 -1.11
N TRP A 170 -5.68 -12.49 -1.71
CA TRP A 170 -6.09 -11.68 -2.86
C TRP A 170 -7.14 -10.67 -2.42
N LEU A 171 -6.89 -9.40 -2.73
CA LEU A 171 -7.74 -8.26 -2.37
C LEU A 171 -8.17 -7.55 -3.64
N SER A 172 -9.44 -7.16 -3.71
CA SER A 172 -9.95 -6.25 -4.75
C SER A 172 -10.47 -4.98 -4.12
N TYR A 173 -10.30 -3.87 -4.83
CA TYR A 173 -10.68 -2.54 -4.38
C TYR A 173 -11.54 -1.87 -5.44
N GLN A 174 -12.52 -1.09 -4.98
CA GLN A 174 -13.12 -0.06 -5.82
C GLN A 174 -12.22 1.17 -5.76
N THR A 175 -11.70 1.59 -6.92
CA THR A 175 -10.76 2.71 -7.02
C THR A 175 -11.37 3.85 -7.81
N THR A 176 -11.46 5.01 -7.16
CA THR A 176 -11.92 6.26 -7.78
C THR A 176 -10.83 7.32 -7.70
N GLY A 177 -10.86 8.32 -8.57
CA GLY A 177 -9.83 9.36 -8.53
C GLY A 177 -9.83 10.30 -9.72
N VAL A 178 -8.74 11.04 -9.87
CA VAL A 178 -8.45 11.90 -11.01
C VAL A 178 -7.00 11.67 -11.43
N ILE A 179 -6.78 11.31 -12.69
CA ILE A 179 -5.46 11.14 -13.30
C ILE A 179 -5.40 11.94 -14.59
N GLY A 180 -4.42 12.83 -14.74
CA GLY A 180 -4.29 13.71 -15.90
C GLY A 180 -5.50 14.62 -16.09
N GLY A 181 -6.16 15.02 -14.99
CA GLY A 181 -7.39 15.83 -15.01
C GLY A 181 -8.66 15.08 -15.43
N GLN A 182 -8.58 13.76 -15.67
CA GLN A 182 -9.71 12.93 -16.07
C GLN A 182 -10.14 12.03 -14.91
N PRO A 183 -11.46 11.86 -14.66
CA PRO A 183 -11.94 10.99 -13.60
C PRO A 183 -11.56 9.54 -13.88
N LEU A 184 -11.16 8.83 -12.83
CA LEU A 184 -10.90 7.40 -12.82
C LEU A 184 -11.99 6.72 -11.99
N ASP A 185 -12.58 5.66 -12.53
CA ASP A 185 -13.41 4.71 -11.79
C ASP A 185 -13.10 3.31 -12.32
N THR A 186 -12.50 2.47 -11.48
CA THR A 186 -12.01 1.15 -11.89
C THR A 186 -11.83 0.22 -10.69
N THR A 187 -11.52 -1.04 -10.97
CA THR A 187 -11.13 -2.02 -9.95
C THR A 187 -9.62 -2.14 -9.94
N THR A 188 -9.01 -2.07 -8.76
CA THR A 188 -7.61 -2.46 -8.54
C THR A 188 -7.54 -3.72 -7.71
N THR A 189 -6.43 -4.44 -7.79
CA THR A 189 -6.24 -5.68 -7.02
C THR A 189 -4.87 -5.72 -6.38
N LEU A 190 -4.77 -6.26 -5.17
CA LEU A 190 -3.52 -6.66 -4.55
C LEU A 190 -3.50 -8.19 -4.45
N ASN A 191 -2.61 -8.84 -5.17
CA ASN A 191 -2.31 -10.25 -4.99
C ASN A 191 -1.06 -10.36 -4.12
N TRP A 192 -1.21 -10.77 -2.87
CA TRP A 192 -0.12 -10.97 -1.91
C TRP A 192 0.09 -12.45 -1.66
N ARG A 193 1.27 -12.98 -2.00
CA ARG A 193 1.64 -14.38 -1.78
C ARG A 193 2.93 -14.47 -1.01
N GLN A 194 3.02 -15.49 -0.18
CA GLN A 194 4.24 -15.86 0.54
C GLN A 194 4.23 -17.35 0.86
N ASP A 195 5.41 -17.97 0.96
CA ASP A 195 5.61 -19.39 1.29
C ASP A 195 6.35 -19.61 2.63
N GLY A 196 6.51 -18.55 3.42
CA GLY A 196 7.30 -18.52 4.65
C GLY A 196 8.78 -18.20 4.46
N ARG A 197 9.30 -18.24 3.22
CA ARG A 197 10.66 -17.84 2.87
C ARG A 197 10.71 -16.75 1.80
N TRP A 198 9.93 -16.89 0.75
CA TRP A 198 9.79 -15.95 -0.35
C TRP A 198 8.41 -15.29 -0.33
N TYR A 199 8.33 -14.11 -0.92
CA TYR A 199 7.07 -13.44 -1.21
C TYR A 199 7.04 -12.90 -2.64
N ASP A 200 5.84 -12.81 -3.20
CA ASP A 200 5.54 -11.94 -4.34
C ASP A 200 4.27 -11.12 -4.06
N ALA A 201 4.27 -9.88 -4.52
CA ALA A 201 3.13 -8.99 -4.42
C ALA A 201 2.90 -8.26 -5.74
N GLU A 202 1.65 -8.22 -6.18
CA GLU A 202 1.22 -7.51 -7.38
C GLU A 202 0.07 -6.57 -7.05
N TRP A 203 0.33 -5.26 -7.13
CA TRP A 203 -0.71 -4.23 -7.10
C TRP A 203 -1.07 -3.84 -8.54
N ARG A 204 -2.23 -4.30 -9.03
CA ARG A 204 -2.65 -4.09 -10.40
C ARG A 204 -3.55 -2.87 -10.54
N LEU A 205 -3.13 -1.94 -11.39
CA LEU A 205 -3.93 -0.83 -11.90
C LEU A 205 -3.73 -0.77 -13.41
N PHE A 206 -4.79 -1.06 -14.16
CA PHE A 206 -4.79 -0.96 -15.60
C PHE A 206 -6.10 -0.37 -16.08
N THR A 207 -6.01 0.68 -16.89
CA THR A 207 -7.13 1.17 -17.70
C THR A 207 -6.61 1.61 -19.06
N ASN A 208 -7.49 1.68 -20.06
CA ASN A 208 -7.11 2.21 -21.39
C ASN A 208 -6.56 3.64 -21.30
N GLN A 209 -6.95 4.41 -20.27
CA GLN A 209 -6.48 5.76 -20.01
C GLN A 209 -5.11 5.81 -19.32
N THR A 210 -4.85 4.92 -18.37
CA THR A 210 -3.65 4.96 -17.52
C THR A 210 -2.51 4.08 -18.04
N GLY A 211 -2.82 3.19 -18.99
CA GLY A 211 -1.94 2.11 -19.40
C GLY A 211 -1.74 1.10 -18.27
N ASP A 212 -0.64 0.36 -18.33
CA ASP A 212 -0.24 -0.53 -17.25
C ASP A 212 0.49 0.26 -16.15
N ARG A 213 -0.12 0.32 -14.97
CA ARG A 213 0.45 0.89 -13.74
C ARG A 213 0.58 -0.16 -12.64
N THR A 214 0.70 -1.43 -13.04
CA THR A 214 0.88 -2.55 -12.13
C THR A 214 2.23 -2.45 -11.42
N ARG A 215 2.25 -2.52 -10.09
CA ARG A 215 3.50 -2.61 -9.31
C ARG A 215 3.72 -4.04 -8.86
N ILE A 216 4.90 -4.57 -9.16
CA ILE A 216 5.28 -5.95 -8.86
C ILE A 216 6.53 -5.92 -8.00
N THR A 217 6.47 -6.56 -6.85
CA THR A 217 7.61 -6.71 -5.93
C THR A 217 7.77 -8.18 -5.53
N THR A 218 9.01 -8.64 -5.43
CA THR A 218 9.36 -10.00 -5.03
C THR A 218 10.57 -9.93 -4.13
N GLY A 219 10.60 -10.74 -3.08
CA GLY A 219 11.68 -10.71 -2.13
C GLY A 219 11.66 -11.87 -1.14
N LEU A 220 12.52 -11.75 -0.13
CA LEU A 220 12.68 -12.72 0.94
C LEU A 220 11.90 -12.24 2.18
N LEU A 221 11.38 -13.18 2.95
CA LEU A 221 10.91 -12.95 4.31
C LEU A 221 12.08 -13.16 5.27
N THR A 222 12.33 -12.18 6.13
CA THR A 222 13.39 -12.17 7.13
C THR A 222 12.78 -11.97 8.53
N PRO A 223 13.54 -12.21 9.61
CA PRO A 223 13.08 -11.86 10.95
C PRO A 223 12.75 -10.38 11.14
N GLN A 224 13.25 -9.49 10.27
CA GLN A 224 13.01 -8.04 10.27
C GLN A 224 11.81 -7.65 9.38
N GLY A 225 11.25 -8.59 8.61
CA GLY A 225 10.10 -8.36 7.73
C GLY A 225 10.39 -8.69 6.27
N LEU A 226 9.97 -7.82 5.37
CA LEU A 226 10.14 -8.00 3.94
C LEU A 226 11.53 -7.48 3.52
N ALA A 227 12.23 -8.23 2.68
CA ALA A 227 13.49 -7.84 2.06
C ALA A 227 13.34 -7.92 0.52
N PRO A 228 13.01 -6.80 -0.17
CA PRO A 228 12.80 -6.80 -1.61
C PRO A 228 14.07 -7.18 -2.36
N VAL A 229 13.92 -8.02 -3.39
CA VAL A 229 15.00 -8.38 -4.32
C VAL A 229 14.80 -7.69 -5.68
N SER A 230 13.54 -7.55 -6.09
CA SER A 230 13.16 -6.92 -7.35
C SER A 230 11.84 -6.16 -7.18
N ALA A 231 11.77 -4.96 -7.72
CA ALA A 231 10.54 -4.16 -7.80
C ALA A 231 10.42 -3.47 -9.16
N ARG A 232 9.23 -3.47 -9.77
CA ARG A 232 8.97 -2.81 -11.06
C ARG A 232 7.60 -2.16 -11.12
N LEU A 233 7.51 -1.07 -11.89
CA LEU A 233 6.26 -0.46 -12.32
C LEU A 233 6.00 -0.84 -13.78
N GLY A 234 4.99 -1.65 -14.03
CA GLY A 234 4.62 -2.15 -15.35
C GLY A 234 5.31 -3.45 -15.70
N TYR A 235 4.63 -4.29 -16.49
CA TYR A 235 5.15 -5.59 -16.91
C TYR A 235 6.36 -5.51 -17.83
N GLU A 236 6.41 -4.49 -18.70
CA GLU A 236 7.46 -4.30 -19.70
C GLU A 236 8.65 -3.46 -19.18
N SER A 237 8.56 -2.93 -17.97
CA SER A 237 9.62 -2.09 -17.41
C SER A 237 10.76 -2.90 -16.80
N VAL A 238 11.97 -2.35 -16.93
CA VAL A 238 13.16 -2.88 -16.27
C VAL A 238 12.95 -2.80 -14.75
N PRO A 239 13.18 -3.88 -13.99
CA PRO A 239 13.03 -3.85 -12.55
C PRO A 239 14.19 -3.13 -11.87
N SER A 240 13.86 -2.43 -10.79
CA SER A 240 14.83 -2.06 -9.76
C SER A 240 15.31 -3.33 -9.06
N ARG A 241 16.63 -3.50 -8.94
CA ARG A 241 17.27 -4.68 -8.34
C ARG A 241 17.97 -4.31 -7.05
N PHE A 242 17.70 -5.07 -6.00
CA PHE A 242 18.32 -4.92 -4.68
C PHE A 242 19.46 -5.94 -4.59
N ASP A 243 20.68 -5.48 -4.84
CA ASP A 243 21.89 -6.29 -4.82
C ASP A 243 22.49 -6.26 -3.42
N TYR A 244 22.23 -7.30 -2.65
CA TYR A 244 22.68 -7.45 -1.26
C TYR A 244 24.17 -7.76 -1.14
N ASP A 245 24.75 -8.42 -2.14
CA ASP A 245 26.18 -8.73 -2.18
C ASP A 245 26.99 -7.45 -2.44
N ALA A 246 26.59 -6.69 -3.47
CA ALA A 246 27.18 -5.38 -3.78
C ALA A 246 26.74 -4.28 -2.80
N ARG A 247 25.72 -4.53 -1.97
CA ARG A 247 25.07 -3.56 -1.07
C ARG A 247 24.58 -2.32 -1.82
N ARG A 248 23.95 -2.53 -2.98
CA ARG A 248 23.44 -1.48 -3.87
C ARG A 248 22.01 -1.76 -4.32
N VAL A 249 21.25 -0.69 -4.54
CA VAL A 249 20.02 -0.75 -5.34
C VAL A 249 20.30 -0.13 -6.69
N HIS A 250 19.98 -0.87 -7.75
CA HIS A 250 19.96 -0.39 -9.13
C HIS A 250 18.52 -0.03 -9.48
N PHE A 251 18.26 1.19 -9.91
CA PHE A 251 16.90 1.63 -10.24
C PHE A 251 16.56 1.25 -11.68
N GLY A 252 15.38 0.70 -11.93
CA GLY A 252 15.00 0.26 -13.27
C GLY A 252 14.52 1.41 -14.17
N ALA A 253 13.95 2.46 -13.58
CA ALA A 253 13.44 3.62 -14.31
C ALA A 253 14.49 4.71 -14.57
N SER A 254 15.74 4.49 -14.15
CA SER A 254 16.88 5.41 -14.33
C SER A 254 18.19 4.64 -14.26
N ASP A 255 19.23 5.04 -15.00
CA ASP A 255 20.57 4.42 -14.92
C ASP A 255 21.35 4.79 -13.64
N THR A 256 20.63 5.06 -12.55
CA THR A 256 21.19 5.43 -11.26
C THR A 256 21.22 4.23 -10.32
N SER A 257 22.08 4.32 -9.32
CA SER A 257 22.13 3.34 -8.25
C SER A 257 22.50 4.00 -6.94
N ALA A 258 22.03 3.45 -5.83
CA ALA A 258 22.28 3.97 -4.48
C ALA A 258 22.81 2.88 -3.56
N ARG A 259 23.30 3.27 -2.37
CA ARG A 259 23.64 2.34 -1.31
C ARG A 259 22.37 1.67 -0.78
N LEU A 260 22.35 0.35 -0.74
CA LEU A 260 21.30 -0.41 -0.08
C LEU A 260 21.43 -0.24 1.43
N LYS A 261 20.33 0.08 2.10
CA LYS A 261 20.25 0.19 3.56
C LYS A 261 19.38 -0.97 4.07
N PRO A 262 19.66 -1.56 5.25
CA PRO A 262 18.76 -2.53 5.86
C PRO A 262 17.33 -1.97 6.00
N GLY A 263 16.33 -2.83 5.78
CA GLY A 263 14.92 -2.50 5.80
C GLY A 263 14.45 -1.62 4.64
N MET A 264 15.24 -1.47 3.56
CA MET A 264 14.84 -0.64 2.41
C MET A 264 13.66 -1.25 1.65
N GLN A 265 12.60 -0.48 1.41
CA GLN A 265 11.35 -0.95 0.79
C GLN A 265 11.00 -0.21 -0.50
N ASP A 266 10.46 -0.94 -1.47
CA ASP A 266 9.64 -0.34 -2.54
C ASP A 266 8.26 0.09 -2.01
N ARG A 267 7.46 0.77 -2.84
CA ARG A 267 6.17 1.32 -2.41
C ARG A 267 5.16 0.24 -1.95
N VAL A 268 5.06 -0.88 -2.66
CA VAL A 268 4.11 -1.96 -2.27
C VAL A 268 4.66 -2.72 -1.07
N GLY A 269 5.96 -3.01 -1.06
CA GLY A 269 6.65 -3.60 0.10
C GLY A 269 6.46 -2.79 1.37
N ALA A 270 6.56 -1.46 1.30
CA ALA A 270 6.37 -0.57 2.44
C ALA A 270 4.98 -0.71 3.08
N LEU A 271 3.90 -0.79 2.28
CA LEU A 271 2.54 -0.96 2.80
C LEU A 271 2.37 -2.28 3.56
N LEU A 272 2.97 -3.35 3.04
CA LEU A 272 2.94 -4.68 3.65
C LEU A 272 3.86 -4.77 4.89
N GLN A 273 5.00 -4.08 4.86
CA GLN A 273 5.92 -3.96 5.99
C GLN A 273 5.29 -3.19 7.15
N LEU A 274 4.57 -2.08 6.88
CA LEU A 274 3.82 -1.35 7.89
C LEU A 274 2.80 -2.28 8.59
N GLY A 275 2.03 -3.02 7.79
CA GLY A 275 1.10 -4.02 8.31
C GLY A 275 1.81 -5.07 9.18
N SER A 276 2.97 -5.56 8.73
CA SER A 276 3.76 -6.57 9.44
C SER A 276 4.31 -6.06 10.78
N LEU A 277 4.77 -4.82 10.83
CA LEU A 277 5.27 -4.17 12.05
C LEU A 277 4.15 -3.98 13.08
N LEU A 278 3.03 -3.39 12.65
CA LEU A 278 1.86 -3.18 13.51
C LEU A 278 1.26 -4.50 13.98
N ALA A 279 1.26 -5.53 13.13
CA ALA A 279 0.83 -6.87 13.48
C ALA A 279 1.79 -7.57 14.48
N GLY A 280 3.08 -7.26 14.44
CA GLY A 280 4.09 -7.86 15.33
C GLY A 280 3.99 -7.33 16.76
N ASP A 281 3.83 -6.02 16.92
CA ASP A 281 3.68 -5.38 18.24
C ASP A 281 2.86 -4.07 18.12
N PRO A 282 1.52 -4.14 18.16
CA PRO A 282 0.68 -2.95 18.04
C PRO A 282 0.94 -1.90 19.13
N ALA A 283 1.34 -2.33 20.33
CA ALA A 283 1.54 -1.43 21.47
C ALA A 283 2.78 -0.54 21.29
N ARG A 284 3.73 -0.95 20.46
CA ARG A 284 4.92 -0.16 20.09
C ARG A 284 4.60 1.05 19.22
N TYR A 285 3.44 1.08 18.58
CA TYR A 285 3.04 2.11 17.63
C TYR A 285 1.75 2.82 18.05
N PRO A 286 1.75 3.55 19.19
CA PRO A 286 0.59 4.34 19.59
C PRO A 286 0.35 5.50 18.62
N GLN A 287 -0.84 6.09 18.65
CA GLN A 287 -1.14 7.33 17.93
C GLN A 287 -0.08 8.40 18.20
N GLY A 288 0.33 9.11 17.15
CA GLY A 288 1.37 10.14 17.19
C GLY A 288 2.79 9.60 17.04
N SER A 289 3.00 8.28 17.10
CA SER A 289 4.28 7.67 16.75
C SER A 289 4.53 7.76 15.23
N VAL A 290 5.79 7.55 14.84
CA VAL A 290 6.20 7.57 13.44
C VAL A 290 6.99 6.30 13.13
N ILE A 291 6.68 5.69 11.99
CA ILE A 291 7.39 4.53 11.45
C ILE A 291 8.23 5.01 10.27
N GLU A 292 9.53 4.74 10.32
CA GLU A 292 10.50 5.13 9.30
C GLU A 292 11.19 3.91 8.69
N MET A 293 11.39 3.91 7.38
CA MET A 293 12.14 2.86 6.68
C MET A 293 12.71 3.38 5.35
N PRO A 294 13.97 3.07 5.00
CA PRO A 294 14.55 3.57 3.75
C PRO A 294 13.69 3.23 2.53
N ALA A 295 13.55 4.17 1.60
CA ALA A 295 12.74 3.97 0.41
C ALA A 295 13.60 3.67 -0.82
N ALA A 296 13.10 2.77 -1.66
CA ALA A 296 13.50 2.65 -3.05
C ALA A 296 12.30 3.11 -3.92
N HIS A 297 12.30 4.39 -4.29
CA HIS A 297 11.35 4.92 -5.26
C HIS A 297 11.72 4.45 -6.68
N GLU A 298 10.89 4.75 -7.66
CA GLU A 298 11.10 4.28 -9.04
C GLU A 298 12.42 4.77 -9.64
N ARG A 299 12.84 6.01 -9.33
CA ARG A 299 14.01 6.68 -9.92
C ARG A 299 15.17 6.95 -8.94
N GLY A 300 15.04 6.54 -7.68
CA GLY A 300 16.06 6.86 -6.69
C GLY A 300 15.71 6.45 -5.25
N PRO A 301 16.70 6.59 -4.34
CA PRO A 301 16.50 6.33 -2.93
C PRO A 301 15.70 7.47 -2.28
N GLY A 302 15.04 7.16 -1.17
CA GLY A 302 14.41 8.17 -0.32
C GLY A 302 14.16 7.64 1.08
N GLN A 303 13.12 8.17 1.73
CA GLN A 303 12.75 7.80 3.08
C GLN A 303 11.23 7.63 3.15
N TRP A 304 10.76 6.49 3.66
CA TRP A 304 9.36 6.34 4.02
C TRP A 304 9.18 6.80 5.45
N ARG A 305 8.25 7.73 5.67
CA ARG A 305 7.94 8.26 7.01
C ARG A 305 6.44 8.32 7.21
N PHE A 306 5.90 7.39 7.99
CA PHE A 306 4.47 7.23 8.22
C PHE A 306 4.11 7.60 9.66
N ALA A 307 3.35 8.68 9.83
CA ALA A 307 2.76 9.04 11.12
C ALA A 307 1.55 8.15 11.40
N VAL A 308 1.50 7.55 12.59
CA VAL A 308 0.35 6.78 13.08
C VAL A 308 -0.70 7.78 13.58
N LEU A 309 -1.86 7.79 12.94
CA LEU A 309 -2.99 8.64 13.29
C LEU A 309 -3.94 7.91 14.24
N ALA A 310 -5.05 8.57 14.60
CA ALA A 310 -6.09 7.94 15.40
C ALA A 310 -6.66 6.73 14.68
N ASP A 311 -7.14 5.75 15.46
CA ASP A 311 -7.93 4.65 14.91
C ASP A 311 -9.18 5.20 14.23
N GLU A 312 -9.51 4.66 13.06
CA GLU A 312 -10.63 5.08 12.24
C GLU A 312 -11.37 3.83 11.76
N ASP A 313 -12.66 3.76 12.02
CA ASP A 313 -13.52 2.71 11.47
C ASP A 313 -13.87 3.05 10.02
N VAL A 314 -13.56 2.14 9.10
CA VAL A 314 -13.85 2.33 7.66
C VAL A 314 -14.93 1.36 7.21
N SER A 315 -15.87 1.86 6.40
CA SER A 315 -16.91 1.03 5.79
C SER A 315 -16.39 0.40 4.49
N VAL A 316 -16.16 -0.91 4.51
CA VAL A 316 -15.56 -1.70 3.41
C VAL A 316 -16.30 -3.04 3.26
N LEU A 317 -15.91 -3.90 2.31
CA LEU A 317 -16.42 -5.28 2.20
C LEU A 317 -17.97 -5.36 2.15
N GLY A 318 -18.59 -4.48 1.35
CA GLY A 318 -20.05 -4.38 1.25
C GLY A 318 -20.72 -3.64 2.40
N GLY A 319 -20.06 -2.61 2.95
CA GLY A 319 -20.64 -1.73 3.98
C GLY A 319 -20.35 -2.15 5.43
N LYS A 320 -19.49 -3.14 5.64
CA LYS A 320 -19.07 -3.59 6.97
C LYS A 320 -18.11 -2.57 7.58
N SER A 321 -18.35 -2.19 8.83
CA SER A 321 -17.38 -1.40 9.60
C SER A 321 -16.19 -2.27 9.96
N VAL A 322 -14.99 -1.85 9.54
CA VAL A 322 -13.73 -2.51 9.87
C VAL A 322 -12.89 -1.53 10.69
N PRO A 323 -12.43 -1.93 11.90
CA PRO A 323 -11.55 -1.10 12.69
C PRO A 323 -10.18 -1.03 12.05
N THR A 324 -9.67 0.18 11.82
CA THR A 324 -8.36 0.39 11.20
C THR A 324 -7.48 1.31 12.02
N VAL A 325 -6.17 1.15 11.84
CA VAL A 325 -5.20 2.19 12.17
C VAL A 325 -4.87 2.94 10.88
N ARG A 326 -5.01 4.27 10.91
CA ARG A 326 -4.68 5.13 9.78
C ARG A 326 -3.23 5.60 9.89
N LEU A 327 -2.49 5.51 8.79
CA LEU A 327 -1.14 6.03 8.69
C LEU A 327 -1.04 7.03 7.54
N LEU A 328 -0.27 8.08 7.75
CA LEU A 328 -0.04 9.14 6.77
C LEU A 328 1.45 9.32 6.53
N HIS A 329 1.87 9.12 5.29
CA HIS A 329 3.12 9.62 4.78
C HIS A 329 2.89 10.94 4.04
N THR A 330 3.61 11.96 4.49
CA THR A 330 3.60 13.29 3.88
C THR A 330 4.85 13.41 3.01
N PRO A 331 4.75 14.00 1.80
CA PRO A 331 5.89 14.18 0.92
C PRO A 331 7.05 14.91 1.61
N ASP A 332 8.24 14.33 1.56
CA ASP A 332 9.46 15.00 2.05
C ASP A 332 9.99 16.04 1.04
N ASP A 333 9.71 15.84 -0.25
CA ASP A 333 10.07 16.76 -1.34
C ASP A 333 9.00 16.82 -2.44
N ALA A 334 9.24 17.63 -3.48
CA ALA A 334 8.31 17.87 -4.58
C ALA A 334 8.17 16.68 -5.56
N GLN A 335 8.89 15.58 -5.36
CA GLN A 335 8.82 14.34 -6.15
C GLN A 335 8.25 13.17 -5.34
N ASP A 336 7.95 13.40 -4.07
CA ASP A 336 7.42 12.38 -3.17
C ASP A 336 5.88 12.41 -3.11
N ALA A 337 5.28 11.24 -2.92
CA ALA A 337 3.84 11.06 -2.96
C ALA A 337 3.24 11.13 -1.57
N ARG A 338 2.08 11.78 -1.44
CA ARG A 338 1.30 11.69 -0.20
C ARG A 338 0.57 10.35 -0.20
N ILE A 339 0.76 9.56 0.85
CA ILE A 339 0.15 8.24 0.99
C ILE A 339 -0.61 8.17 2.31
N GLU A 340 -1.90 7.86 2.21
CA GLU A 340 -2.75 7.57 3.37
C GLU A 340 -3.21 6.12 3.27
N VAL A 341 -2.95 5.35 4.31
CA VAL A 341 -3.31 3.93 4.35
C VAL A 341 -4.06 3.62 5.64
N TRP A 342 -5.17 2.91 5.51
CA TRP A 342 -5.96 2.39 6.62
C TRP A 342 -5.73 0.89 6.68
N LEU A 343 -5.05 0.42 7.72
CA LEU A 343 -4.72 -1.00 7.90
C LEU A 343 -5.76 -1.66 8.80
N GLY A 344 -6.47 -2.67 8.26
CA GLY A 344 -7.55 -3.34 8.97
C GLY A 344 -7.04 -4.27 10.06
N ARG A 345 -7.33 -3.95 11.33
CA ARG A 345 -6.86 -4.74 12.49
C ARG A 345 -7.42 -6.17 12.48
N SER A 346 -8.63 -6.35 11.96
CA SER A 346 -9.28 -7.66 11.75
C SER A 346 -8.91 -8.34 10.42
N LEU A 347 -8.10 -7.68 9.58
CA LEU A 347 -7.67 -8.15 8.26
C LEU A 347 -6.16 -8.43 8.22
N ASP A 348 -5.59 -8.88 9.34
CA ASP A 348 -4.13 -9.05 9.51
C ASP A 348 -3.31 -7.80 9.15
N TYR A 349 -3.87 -6.62 9.42
CA TYR A 349 -3.29 -5.32 9.07
C TYR A 349 -3.01 -5.15 7.57
N LEU A 350 -3.76 -5.85 6.70
CA LEU A 350 -3.77 -5.56 5.26
C LEU A 350 -4.49 -4.23 4.96
N PRO A 351 -4.14 -3.55 3.85
CA PRO A 351 -4.77 -2.28 3.47
C PRO A 351 -6.27 -2.43 3.21
N ALA A 352 -7.10 -1.83 4.07
CA ALA A 352 -8.55 -1.73 3.90
C ALA A 352 -8.95 -0.52 3.05
N ARG A 353 -8.14 0.55 3.09
CA ARG A 353 -8.25 1.70 2.20
C ARG A 353 -6.87 2.27 1.93
N LEU A 354 -6.66 2.80 0.73
CA LEU A 354 -5.42 3.44 0.31
C LEU A 354 -5.72 4.66 -0.55
N THR A 355 -5.27 5.82 -0.12
CA THR A 355 -5.30 7.05 -0.91
C THR A 355 -3.87 7.45 -1.27
N ILE A 356 -3.59 7.65 -2.54
CA ILE A 356 -2.30 8.13 -3.03
C ILE A 356 -2.55 9.44 -3.79
N THR A 357 -1.79 10.48 -3.46
CA THR A 357 -1.70 11.70 -4.26
C THR A 357 -0.27 11.84 -4.74
N GLU A 358 -0.07 11.67 -6.04
CA GLU A 358 1.23 11.77 -6.70
C GLU A 358 1.67 13.25 -6.80
N PRO A 359 2.97 13.52 -7.01
CA PRO A 359 3.49 14.89 -7.01
C PRO A 359 2.90 15.79 -8.12
N ASN A 360 2.43 15.20 -9.21
CA ASN A 360 1.77 15.91 -10.30
C ASN A 360 0.30 16.26 -10.00
N GLY A 361 -0.21 15.93 -8.81
CA GLY A 361 -1.59 16.15 -8.39
C GLY A 361 -2.56 15.02 -8.73
N ASP A 362 -2.11 13.98 -9.44
CA ASP A 362 -2.94 12.81 -9.69
C ASP A 362 -3.29 12.13 -8.36
N ARG A 363 -4.56 11.77 -8.18
CA ARG A 363 -5.05 11.22 -6.92
C ARG A 363 -5.92 10.02 -7.17
N VAL A 364 -5.68 8.95 -6.42
CA VAL A 364 -6.49 7.73 -6.41
C VAL A 364 -6.86 7.35 -4.98
N ASP A 365 -8.10 6.91 -4.79
CA ASP A 365 -8.64 6.37 -3.55
C ASP A 365 -9.16 4.96 -3.82
N SER A 366 -8.58 3.98 -3.16
CA SER A 366 -8.89 2.55 -3.32
C SER A 366 -9.50 2.04 -2.02
N THR A 367 -10.77 1.66 -2.07
CA THR A 367 -11.53 1.16 -0.92
C THR A 367 -11.78 -0.35 -1.09
N LEU A 368 -11.45 -1.14 -0.07
CA LEU A 368 -11.51 -2.60 -0.14
C LEU A 368 -12.94 -3.10 -0.39
N SER A 369 -13.08 -3.89 -1.45
CA SER A 369 -14.35 -4.48 -1.89
C SER A 369 -14.42 -5.97 -1.55
N THR A 370 -13.36 -6.72 -1.83
CA THR A 370 -13.28 -8.17 -1.54
C THR A 370 -11.93 -8.53 -0.93
N ALA A 371 -11.93 -9.47 0.02
CA ALA A 371 -10.72 -10.04 0.59
C ALA A 371 -10.84 -11.56 0.68
N ILE A 372 -9.89 -12.27 0.08
CA ILE A 372 -9.85 -13.74 0.03
C ILE A 372 -8.49 -14.19 0.55
N ALA A 373 -8.48 -14.90 1.67
CA ALA A 373 -7.27 -15.57 2.15
C ALA A 373 -6.88 -16.69 1.17
N GLN A 374 -5.60 -16.75 0.82
CA GLN A 374 -5.02 -17.78 -0.03
C GLN A 374 -4.25 -18.80 0.83
N PRO A 375 -4.22 -20.07 0.42
CA PRO A 375 -3.34 -21.04 1.05
C PRO A 375 -1.88 -20.62 0.84
N THR A 376 -1.11 -20.56 1.92
CA THR A 376 0.35 -20.44 1.86
C THR A 376 0.93 -21.74 1.28
N PRO A 377 1.58 -21.72 0.10
CA PRO A 377 2.28 -22.91 -0.38
C PRO A 377 3.32 -23.31 0.66
N THR A 378 3.33 -24.57 1.06
CA THR A 378 4.42 -25.10 1.86
C THR A 378 5.67 -25.10 0.98
N PRO A 379 6.84 -24.65 1.46
CA PRO A 379 8.07 -24.73 0.69
C PRO A 379 8.23 -26.17 0.20
N SER A 380 8.34 -26.36 -1.12
CA SER A 380 8.63 -27.67 -1.68
C SER A 380 9.95 -28.11 -1.07
N ALA A 381 9.92 -29.08 -0.14
CA ALA A 381 11.11 -29.74 0.33
C ALA A 381 11.82 -30.23 -0.94
N ALA A 382 12.98 -29.64 -1.24
CA ALA A 382 13.81 -30.07 -2.36
C ALA A 382 13.89 -31.59 -2.27
N THR A 383 13.39 -32.28 -3.30
CA THR A 383 13.31 -33.73 -3.34
C THR A 383 14.69 -34.27 -3.04
N ALA A 384 14.89 -34.77 -1.82
CA ALA A 384 16.11 -35.42 -1.43
C ALA A 384 16.25 -36.63 -2.36
N VAL A 385 17.14 -36.52 -3.35
CA VAL A 385 17.51 -37.65 -4.19
C VAL A 385 18.06 -38.71 -3.24
N PRO A 386 17.44 -39.89 -3.12
CA PRO A 386 17.96 -40.92 -2.24
C PRO A 386 19.33 -41.35 -2.78
N VAL A 387 20.39 -40.97 -2.07
CA VAL A 387 21.74 -41.49 -2.29
C VAL A 387 21.68 -42.98 -1.99
N THR A 388 21.74 -43.80 -3.04
CA THR A 388 21.85 -45.24 -2.91
C THR A 388 23.29 -45.57 -2.50
N PRO A 389 23.52 -46.30 -1.39
CA PRO A 389 24.88 -46.65 -0.99
C PRO A 389 25.51 -47.64 -1.99
N PRO A 390 26.82 -47.54 -2.26
CA PRO A 390 27.51 -48.47 -3.14
C PRO A 390 27.51 -49.89 -2.55
N ARG A 391 27.34 -50.88 -3.44
CA ARG A 391 27.37 -52.32 -3.14
C ARG A 391 28.77 -52.84 -2.85
#